data_AF-A0A0Q0BHN4-F1
#
_entry.id   AF-A0A0Q0BHN4-F1
#
_cell.length_a   1.000
_cell.length_b   1.000
_cell.length_c   1.000
_cell.angle_alpha   90.00
_cell.angle_beta   90.00
_cell.angle_gamma   90.00
#
_symmetry.space_group_name_H-M   'P 1'
#
loop_
_entity.id
_entity.type
_entity.pdbx_description
1 polymer ?
#
loop_
_entity_poly.entity_id
_entity_poly.type
_entity_poly.pdbx_seq_one_letter_code
_entity_poly.pdbx_strand_id
1 'polypeptide(L)'
;MEQQAGSRIRVEALAIDGQEHAAQWAQRLGLPLHDADADFALQLTDDGLQLQQLGDDVPGAVRVDFVEGAVAHRRLFGGGTGQMIAKAVGIQPGIRPSVLDATAGLGKDAFVLASLGCEMSLIERQPIIAALLEDGLARGRGDRDIGPIIARMRLLTGNSIEIIRSWVEEPPQVIYLDPMFPHREKTALVKKEMRLFRPLVGDDMDAPA
;
A
#
# COMPACT_ATOMS: atom_id res chain seq x y z
N MET A 1 -6.01 -19.29 -6.82
CA MET A 1 -6.48 -18.30 -7.81
C MET A 1 -7.69 -17.63 -7.19
N GLU A 2 -7.45 -16.63 -6.35
CA GLU A 2 -8.52 -15.80 -5.80
C GLU A 2 -9.09 -14.93 -6.93
N GLN A 3 -10.41 -14.89 -7.05
CA GLN A 3 -11.11 -14.21 -8.13
C GLN A 3 -10.87 -12.71 -8.02
N GLN A 4 -10.18 -12.14 -9.01
CA GLN A 4 -10.18 -10.69 -9.26
C GLN A 4 -11.64 -10.24 -9.39
N ALA A 5 -12.08 -9.35 -8.52
CA ALA A 5 -13.36 -8.70 -8.66
C ALA A 5 -13.34 -7.80 -9.91
N GLY A 6 -13.77 -8.36 -11.04
CA GLY A 6 -14.53 -7.76 -12.15
C GLY A 6 -14.07 -6.47 -12.85
N SER A 7 -13.00 -5.80 -12.42
CA SER A 7 -12.61 -4.48 -12.93
C SER A 7 -11.52 -4.61 -13.99
N ARG A 8 -11.71 -3.99 -15.15
CA ARG A 8 -10.75 -3.99 -16.24
C ARG A 8 -9.70 -2.90 -16.00
N ILE A 9 -8.43 -3.29 -15.97
CA ILE A 9 -7.32 -2.38 -15.73
C ILE A 9 -6.40 -2.39 -16.95
N ARG A 10 -6.07 -1.21 -17.47
CA ARG A 10 -4.95 -1.05 -18.41
C ARG A 10 -3.76 -0.37 -17.75
N VAL A 11 -2.58 -0.57 -18.32
CA VAL A 11 -1.38 0.18 -17.96
C VAL A 11 -1.09 1.21 -19.04
N GLU A 12 -0.80 2.44 -18.66
CA GLU A 12 -0.44 3.49 -19.62
C GLU A 12 0.71 4.36 -19.09
N ALA A 13 1.54 4.85 -20.01
CA ALA A 13 2.58 5.82 -19.69
C ALA A 13 2.10 7.23 -20.04
N LEU A 14 2.12 8.11 -19.05
CA LEU A 14 1.90 9.54 -19.19
C LEU A 14 3.21 10.33 -19.15
N ALA A 15 4.29 9.74 -18.62
CA ALA A 15 5.64 10.27 -18.68
C ALA A 15 6.22 10.19 -20.11
N ILE A 16 7.01 11.20 -20.49
CA ILE A 16 7.55 11.40 -21.86
C ILE A 16 8.33 10.16 -22.35
N ASP A 17 9.08 9.50 -21.47
CA ASP A 17 9.87 8.29 -21.76
C ASP A 17 9.40 7.06 -20.95
N GLY A 18 8.15 7.08 -20.46
CA GLY A 18 7.63 6.06 -19.56
C GLY A 18 7.23 4.74 -20.23
N GLN A 19 7.22 4.64 -21.57
CA GLN A 19 6.58 3.53 -22.29
C GLN A 19 7.20 2.16 -21.97
N GLU A 20 8.53 2.07 -21.92
CA GLU A 20 9.20 0.82 -21.59
C GLU A 20 8.91 0.38 -20.15
N HIS A 21 8.93 1.32 -19.21
CA HIS A 21 8.66 1.04 -17.80
C HIS A 21 7.18 0.67 -17.57
N ALA A 22 6.25 1.33 -18.26
CA ALA A 22 4.84 0.93 -18.28
C ALA A 22 4.65 -0.48 -18.86
N ALA A 23 5.38 -0.84 -19.93
CA ALA A 23 5.35 -2.19 -20.49
C ALA A 23 5.89 -3.26 -19.51
N GLN A 24 6.92 -2.93 -18.72
CA GLN A 24 7.43 -3.82 -17.67
C GLN A 24 6.37 -4.06 -16.58
N TRP A 25 5.68 -3.00 -16.13
CA TRP A 25 4.57 -3.12 -15.19
C TRP A 25 3.41 -3.96 -15.75
N ALA A 26 3.04 -3.70 -17.00
CA ALA A 26 2.02 -4.46 -17.71
C ALA A 26 2.36 -5.96 -17.78
N GLN A 27 3.59 -6.30 -18.18
CA GLN A 27 4.07 -7.67 -18.24
C GLN A 27 4.07 -8.34 -16.86
N ARG A 28 4.59 -7.64 -15.84
CA ARG A 28 4.72 -8.18 -14.48
C ARG A 28 3.37 -8.43 -13.82
N LEU A 29 2.39 -7.57 -14.10
CA LEU A 29 1.04 -7.64 -13.53
C LEU A 29 0.04 -8.41 -14.40
N GLY A 30 0.44 -8.84 -15.61
CA GLY A 30 -0.45 -9.51 -16.55
C GLY A 30 -1.58 -8.62 -17.08
N LEU A 31 -1.32 -7.31 -17.22
CA LEU A 31 -2.30 -6.31 -17.64
C LEU A 31 -2.07 -5.85 -19.08
N PRO A 32 -3.14 -5.50 -19.83
CA PRO A 32 -3.00 -4.91 -21.16
C PRO A 32 -2.48 -3.48 -21.11
N LEU A 33 -1.70 -3.08 -22.13
CA LEU A 33 -1.34 -1.67 -22.36
C LEU A 33 -2.49 -0.86 -23.00
N HIS A 34 -3.40 -1.55 -23.69
CA HIS A 34 -4.54 -0.94 -24.36
C HIS A 34 -5.80 -1.72 -24.05
N ASP A 35 -6.77 -1.04 -23.46
CA ASP A 35 -8.13 -1.52 -23.27
C ASP A 35 -9.07 -0.32 -23.28
N ALA A 36 -9.95 -0.27 -24.28
CA ALA A 36 -10.91 0.82 -24.45
C ALA A 36 -12.05 0.74 -23.42
N ASP A 37 -12.31 -0.46 -22.90
CA ASP A 37 -13.36 -0.74 -21.91
C ASP A 37 -12.79 -0.79 -20.49
N ALA A 38 -11.57 -0.28 -20.27
CA ALA A 38 -10.95 -0.26 -18.95
C ALA A 38 -11.75 0.62 -17.97
N ASP A 39 -11.99 0.09 -16.77
CA ASP A 39 -12.56 0.83 -15.64
C ASP A 39 -11.48 1.62 -14.89
N PHE A 40 -10.23 1.16 -14.97
CA PHE A 40 -9.07 1.76 -14.30
C PHE A 40 -7.85 1.84 -15.21
N ALA A 41 -7.01 2.84 -14.97
CA ALA A 41 -5.68 2.95 -15.52
C ALA A 41 -4.63 2.94 -14.41
N LEU A 42 -3.67 2.03 -14.52
CA LEU A 42 -2.40 2.09 -13.80
C LEU A 42 -1.47 2.97 -14.63
N GLN A 43 -1.28 4.20 -14.18
CA GLN A 43 -0.59 5.25 -14.92
C GLN A 43 0.83 5.44 -14.38
N LEU A 44 1.81 5.39 -15.27
CA LEU A 44 3.17 5.83 -14.95
C LEU A 44 3.32 7.30 -15.32
N THR A 45 3.50 8.16 -14.31
CA THR A 45 3.74 9.60 -14.47
C THR A 45 5.17 9.96 -14.08
N ASP A 46 5.56 11.22 -14.28
CA ASP A 46 6.87 11.73 -13.85
C ASP A 46 7.05 11.66 -12.32
N ASP A 47 5.94 11.65 -11.57
CA ASP A 47 5.95 11.55 -10.11
C ASP A 47 5.85 10.11 -9.58
N GLY A 48 5.72 9.11 -10.47
CA GLY A 48 5.64 7.69 -10.12
C GLY A 48 4.34 7.00 -10.54
N LEU A 49 4.14 5.80 -10.00
CA LEU A 49 3.02 4.93 -10.34
C LEU A 49 1.76 5.33 -9.58
N GLN A 50 0.66 5.54 -10.30
CA GLN A 50 -0.63 5.88 -9.72
C GLN A 50 -1.76 5.06 -10.34
N LEU A 51 -2.85 4.92 -9.60
CA LEU A 51 -4.06 4.25 -10.07
C LEU A 51 -5.19 5.26 -10.18
N GLN A 52 -5.81 5.33 -11.34
CA GLN A 52 -6.90 6.25 -11.67
C GLN A 52 -8.14 5.46 -12.11
N GLN A 53 -9.30 5.79 -11.56
CA GLN A 53 -10.58 5.30 -12.10
C GLN A 53 -10.93 6.09 -13.36
N LEU A 54 -11.41 5.43 -14.41
CA LEU A 54 -11.79 6.05 -15.67
C LEU A 54 -13.30 6.34 -15.69
N GLY A 55 -13.71 7.43 -16.35
CA GLY A 55 -15.11 7.86 -16.46
C GLY A 55 -15.39 9.27 -15.90
N ASP A 56 -16.67 9.62 -15.82
CA ASP A 56 -17.13 10.93 -15.36
C ASP A 56 -17.23 11.00 -13.81
N ASP A 57 -16.93 12.17 -13.23
CA ASP A 57 -16.99 12.45 -11.78
C ASP A 57 -16.23 11.43 -10.90
N VAL A 58 -15.08 10.98 -11.41
CA VAL A 58 -14.22 10.01 -10.74
C VAL A 58 -13.39 10.65 -9.62
N PRO A 59 -13.12 9.91 -8.53
CA PRO A 59 -12.10 10.33 -7.59
C PRO A 59 -10.75 10.47 -8.31
N GLY A 60 -9.94 11.46 -7.93
CA GLY A 60 -8.61 11.60 -8.51
C GLY A 60 -7.70 10.37 -8.27
N ALA A 61 -6.53 10.37 -8.88
CA ALA A 61 -5.60 9.26 -8.80
C ALA A 61 -5.13 9.00 -7.36
N VAL A 62 -4.80 7.74 -7.08
CA VAL A 62 -4.17 7.32 -5.84
C VAL A 62 -2.75 6.86 -6.13
N ARG A 63 -1.82 7.40 -5.37
CA ARG A 63 -0.39 7.11 -5.39
C ARG A 63 0.08 6.96 -3.95
N VAL A 64 1.05 6.08 -3.71
CA VAL A 64 1.70 6.01 -2.40
C VAL A 64 2.74 7.12 -2.33
N ASP A 65 2.56 8.07 -1.41
CA ASP A 65 3.49 9.17 -1.21
C ASP A 65 3.83 9.30 0.27
N PHE A 66 5.11 9.12 0.59
CA PHE A 66 5.65 9.19 1.94
C PHE A 66 6.33 10.54 2.23
N VAL A 67 6.61 11.34 1.18
CA VAL A 67 7.34 12.61 1.30
C VAL A 67 6.38 13.74 1.64
N GLU A 68 5.20 13.75 1.00
CA GLU A 68 4.23 14.83 1.12
C GLU A 68 2.86 14.37 1.61
N GLY A 69 1.95 15.34 1.79
CA GLY A 69 0.54 15.09 2.07
C GLY A 69 0.25 14.52 3.46
N ALA A 70 -0.81 13.70 3.54
CA ALA A 70 -1.37 13.25 4.82
C ALA A 70 -0.41 12.36 5.62
N VAL A 71 0.47 11.61 4.95
CA VAL A 71 1.44 10.73 5.61
C VAL A 71 2.56 11.54 6.23
N ALA A 72 3.11 12.52 5.50
CA ALA A 72 4.09 13.47 6.03
C ALA A 72 3.52 14.28 7.20
N HIS A 73 2.29 14.78 7.07
CA HIS A 73 1.61 15.48 8.15
C HIS A 73 1.40 14.58 9.38
N ARG A 74 0.97 13.33 9.22
CA ARG A 74 0.79 12.38 10.33
C ARG A 74 2.12 12.01 10.99
N ARG A 75 3.22 11.91 10.25
CA ARG A 75 4.57 11.73 10.80
C ARG A 75 4.96 12.91 11.69
N LEU A 76 4.78 14.14 11.21
CA LEU A 76 5.23 15.35 11.90
C LEU A 76 4.32 15.77 13.07
N PHE A 77 3.00 15.62 12.90
CA PHE A 77 1.99 16.18 13.82
C PHE A 77 1.00 15.14 14.36
N GLY A 78 1.11 13.87 13.98
CA GLY A 78 0.17 12.82 14.41
C GLY A 78 0.31 12.40 15.87
N GLY A 79 1.24 12.99 16.63
CA GLY A 79 1.44 12.70 18.05
C GLY A 79 2.52 11.65 18.35
N GLY A 80 3.30 11.22 17.35
CA GLY A 80 4.46 10.35 17.53
C GLY A 80 4.12 9.05 18.29
N THR A 81 4.86 8.76 19.36
CA THR A 81 4.62 7.61 20.25
C THR A 81 3.29 7.69 21.04
N GLY A 82 2.63 8.85 21.03
CA GLY A 82 1.30 9.05 21.61
C GLY A 82 0.16 8.44 20.78
N GLN A 83 0.40 8.10 19.51
CA GLN A 83 -0.58 7.49 18.64
C GLN A 83 -1.06 6.13 19.18
N MET A 84 -2.35 5.84 19.03
CA MET A 84 -2.93 4.58 19.52
C MET A 84 -2.27 3.36 18.87
N ILE A 85 -1.91 3.44 17.58
CA ILE A 85 -1.20 2.36 16.90
C ILE A 85 0.19 2.10 17.51
N ALA A 86 0.94 3.16 17.84
CA ALA A 86 2.25 3.05 18.47
C ALA A 86 2.15 2.38 19.85
N LYS A 87 1.13 2.73 20.62
CA LYS A 87 0.84 2.11 21.92
C LYS A 87 0.40 0.65 21.78
N ALA A 88 -0.45 0.35 20.79
CA ALA A 88 -0.97 -1.00 20.54
C ALA A 88 0.15 -1.99 20.19
N VAL A 89 1.15 -1.56 19.42
CA VAL A 89 2.33 -2.39 19.11
C VAL A 89 3.40 -2.36 20.22
N GLY A 90 3.16 -1.66 21.34
CA GLY A 90 4.05 -1.69 22.50
C GLY A 90 5.29 -0.80 22.42
N ILE A 91 5.29 0.26 21.59
CA ILE A 91 6.40 1.23 21.58
C ILE A 91 6.48 1.94 22.94
N GLN A 92 7.67 1.89 23.55
CA GLN A 92 7.99 2.51 24.84
C GLN A 92 9.38 3.16 24.80
N PRO A 93 9.80 3.98 25.78
CA PRO A 93 11.18 4.46 25.86
C PRO A 93 12.18 3.29 25.80
N GLY A 94 13.08 3.32 24.81
CA GLY A 94 14.07 2.26 24.58
C GLY A 94 13.56 0.99 23.89
N ILE A 95 12.24 0.85 23.65
CA ILE A 95 11.65 -0.35 23.04
C ILE A 95 11.13 -0.04 21.64
N ARG A 96 11.69 -0.71 20.62
CA ARG A 96 11.27 -0.64 19.22
C ARG A 96 11.14 -2.06 18.66
N PRO A 97 9.93 -2.64 18.64
CA PRO A 97 9.76 -4.01 18.19
C PRO A 97 9.97 -4.15 16.68
N SER A 98 10.39 -5.33 16.23
CA SER A 98 10.17 -5.75 14.85
C SER A 98 8.67 -6.05 14.66
N VAL A 99 8.08 -5.48 13.61
CA VAL A 99 6.64 -5.59 13.34
C VAL A 99 6.42 -6.15 11.94
N LEU A 100 5.58 -7.18 11.85
CA LEU A 100 5.04 -7.67 10.60
C LEU A 100 3.64 -7.09 10.39
N ASP A 101 3.49 -6.20 9.42
CA ASP A 101 2.20 -5.76 8.92
C ASP A 101 1.72 -6.77 7.87
N ALA A 102 0.72 -7.59 8.21
CA ALA A 102 0.26 -8.68 7.34
C ALA A 102 -0.83 -8.25 6.35
N THR A 103 -1.20 -6.97 6.35
CA THR A 103 -2.26 -6.35 5.53
C THR A 103 -1.83 -4.95 5.12
N ALA A 104 -0.65 -4.85 4.50
CA ALA A 104 0.10 -3.60 4.38
C ALA A 104 -0.66 -2.47 3.69
N GLY A 105 -1.50 -2.77 2.71
CA GLY A 105 -2.23 -1.77 1.95
C GLY A 105 -1.27 -0.75 1.33
N LEU A 106 -1.55 0.54 1.57
CA LEU A 106 -0.69 1.64 1.13
C LEU A 106 0.49 1.94 2.08
N GLY A 107 0.73 1.09 3.08
CA GLY A 107 1.86 1.20 4.00
C GLY A 107 1.81 2.40 4.95
N LYS A 108 0.62 3.01 5.15
CA LYS A 108 0.49 4.25 5.94
C LYS A 108 0.80 4.04 7.41
N ASP A 109 0.22 3.00 8.00
CA ASP A 109 0.43 2.67 9.41
C ASP A 109 1.82 2.07 9.62
N ALA A 110 2.29 1.21 8.71
CA ALA A 110 3.66 0.75 8.68
C ALA A 110 4.68 1.91 8.63
N PHE A 111 4.44 2.94 7.81
CA PHE A 111 5.32 4.11 7.74
C PHE A 111 5.34 4.93 9.03
N VAL A 112 4.20 5.03 9.73
CA VAL A 112 4.15 5.66 11.06
C VAL A 112 5.02 4.88 12.05
N LEU A 113 4.92 3.55 12.07
CA LEU A 113 5.71 2.71 12.97
C LEU A 113 7.20 2.73 12.63
N ALA A 114 7.54 2.68 11.33
CA ALA A 114 8.92 2.85 10.84
C ALA A 114 9.48 4.23 11.20
N SER A 115 8.67 5.29 11.09
CA SER A 115 9.06 6.66 11.47
C SER A 115 9.39 6.79 12.96
N LEU A 116 8.79 5.92 13.78
CA LEU A 116 9.09 5.82 15.20
C LEU A 116 10.29 4.93 15.50
N GLY A 117 10.86 4.24 14.50
CA GLY A 117 12.07 3.44 14.60
C GLY A 117 11.84 1.93 14.69
N CYS A 118 10.63 1.43 14.36
CA CYS A 118 10.40 -0.01 14.26
C CYS A 118 10.96 -0.55 12.94
N GLU A 119 11.46 -1.79 12.96
CA GLU A 119 11.76 -2.54 11.75
C GLU A 119 10.48 -3.21 11.25
N MET A 120 10.14 -2.98 9.99
CA MET A 120 8.85 -3.34 9.41
C MET A 120 9.04 -4.35 8.28
N SER A 121 8.34 -5.49 8.39
CA SER A 121 8.02 -6.34 7.24
C SER A 121 6.57 -6.09 6.85
N LEU A 122 6.30 -5.89 5.56
CA LEU A 122 5.00 -5.55 5.02
C LEU A 122 4.57 -6.64 4.06
N ILE A 123 3.40 -7.25 4.26
CA ILE A 123 2.82 -8.20 3.31
C ILE A 123 1.60 -7.58 2.62
N GLU A 124 1.62 -7.57 1.29
CA GLU A 124 0.47 -7.18 0.47
C GLU A 124 0.20 -8.26 -0.58
N ARG A 125 -1.04 -8.72 -0.63
CA ARG A 125 -1.47 -9.80 -1.54
C ARG A 125 -1.96 -9.29 -2.88
N GLN A 126 -2.53 -8.08 -2.91
CA GLN A 126 -3.12 -7.48 -4.10
C GLN A 126 -2.01 -6.90 -5.00
N PRO A 127 -1.78 -7.46 -6.20
CA PRO A 127 -0.62 -7.10 -7.02
C PRO A 127 -0.54 -5.61 -7.38
N ILE A 128 -1.69 -4.96 -7.59
CA ILE A 128 -1.77 -3.53 -7.92
C ILE A 128 -1.40 -2.67 -6.71
N ILE A 129 -1.87 -3.01 -5.51
CA ILE A 129 -1.54 -2.26 -4.29
C ILE A 129 -0.07 -2.46 -3.96
N ALA A 130 0.42 -3.69 -4.06
CA ALA A 130 1.83 -4.01 -3.90
C ALA A 130 2.71 -3.20 -4.88
N ALA A 131 2.30 -3.07 -6.15
CA ALA A 131 2.98 -2.25 -7.14
C ALA A 131 3.05 -0.76 -6.75
N LEU A 132 1.93 -0.18 -6.31
CA LEU A 132 1.89 1.21 -5.85
C LEU A 132 2.77 1.43 -4.61
N LEU A 133 2.74 0.49 -3.67
CA LEU A 133 3.58 0.53 -2.47
C LEU A 133 5.06 0.38 -2.80
N GLU A 134 5.41 -0.55 -3.69
CA GLU A 134 6.78 -0.75 -4.15
C GLU A 134 7.34 0.53 -4.81
N ASP A 135 6.57 1.16 -5.70
CA ASP A 135 6.93 2.44 -6.32
C ASP A 135 7.12 3.56 -5.29
N GLY A 136 6.20 3.67 -4.33
CA GLY A 136 6.29 4.66 -3.24
C GLY A 136 7.53 4.46 -2.35
N LEU A 137 7.83 3.21 -1.99
CA LEU A 137 9.05 2.86 -1.26
C LEU A 137 10.29 3.18 -2.10
N ALA A 138 10.31 2.82 -3.38
CA ALA A 138 11.46 3.07 -4.26
C ALA A 138 11.77 4.57 -4.38
N ARG A 139 10.76 5.42 -4.60
CA ARG A 139 10.93 6.88 -4.65
C ARG A 139 11.41 7.46 -3.32
N GLY A 140 10.90 6.96 -2.20
CA GLY A 140 11.28 7.45 -0.88
C GLY A 140 12.71 7.09 -0.44
N ARG A 141 13.35 6.07 -1.04
CA ARG A 141 14.72 5.65 -0.66
C ARG A 141 15.78 6.73 -0.88
N GLY A 142 15.64 7.55 -1.91
CA GLY A 142 16.59 8.60 -2.26
C GLY A 142 16.41 9.90 -1.46
N ASP A 143 15.32 10.03 -0.73
CA ASP A 143 15.01 11.22 0.03
C ASP A 143 15.83 11.30 1.33
N ARG A 144 16.32 12.50 1.65
CA ARG A 144 17.21 12.71 2.80
C ARG A 144 16.51 12.50 4.15
N ASP A 145 15.23 12.86 4.24
CA ASP A 145 14.50 12.91 5.50
C ASP A 145 13.68 11.63 5.74
N ILE A 146 13.20 10.98 4.67
CA ILE A 146 12.42 9.73 4.79
C ILE A 146 13.20 8.48 4.34
N GLY A 147 14.29 8.60 3.59
CA GLY A 147 15.10 7.45 3.17
C GLY A 147 15.48 6.51 4.32
N PRO A 148 15.96 7.02 5.47
CA PRO A 148 16.24 6.19 6.65
C PRO A 148 15.02 5.51 7.26
N ILE A 149 13.82 6.08 7.09
CA ILE A 149 12.55 5.48 7.55
C ILE A 149 12.15 4.35 6.60
N ILE A 150 12.19 4.62 5.30
CA ILE A 150 11.88 3.66 4.23
C ILE A 150 12.84 2.47 4.26
N ALA A 151 14.10 2.68 4.64
CA ALA A 151 15.08 1.62 4.80
C ALA A 151 14.69 0.56 5.86
N ARG A 152 13.77 0.90 6.78
CA ARG A 152 13.20 -0.03 7.77
C ARG A 152 11.99 -0.79 7.26
N MET A 153 11.55 -0.55 6.03
CA MET A 153 10.32 -1.12 5.47
C MET A 153 10.66 -2.09 4.34
N ARG A 154 10.41 -3.38 4.57
CA ARG A 154 10.60 -4.44 3.58
C ARG A 154 9.25 -4.96 3.09
N LEU A 155 8.95 -4.76 1.80
CA LEU A 155 7.76 -5.30 1.17
C LEU A 155 7.95 -6.77 0.76
N LEU A 156 6.94 -7.58 1.03
CA LEU A 156 6.78 -8.97 0.64
C LEU A 156 5.43 -9.10 -0.08
N THR A 157 5.47 -9.51 -1.35
CA THR A 157 4.26 -9.62 -2.17
C THR A 157 3.70 -11.03 -2.10
N GLY A 158 2.45 -11.18 -1.68
CA GLY A 158 1.76 -12.49 -1.64
C GLY A 158 0.76 -12.60 -0.50
N ASN A 159 0.16 -13.79 -0.38
CA ASN A 159 -0.81 -14.07 0.67
C ASN A 159 -0.11 -14.17 2.05
N SER A 160 -0.58 -13.41 3.03
CA SER A 160 0.04 -13.36 4.35
C SER A 160 -0.06 -14.67 5.13
N ILE A 161 -1.14 -15.44 4.97
CA ILE A 161 -1.27 -16.76 5.59
C ILE A 161 -0.18 -17.70 5.06
N GLU A 162 0.07 -17.69 3.75
CA GLU A 162 1.09 -18.54 3.13
C GLU A 162 2.51 -18.12 3.55
N ILE A 163 2.83 -16.83 3.44
CA ILE A 163 4.15 -16.29 3.78
C ILE A 163 4.49 -16.53 5.25
N ILE A 164 3.54 -16.28 6.16
CA ILE A 164 3.73 -16.50 7.61
C ILE A 164 3.96 -17.98 7.91
N ARG A 165 3.23 -18.89 7.25
CA ARG A 165 3.43 -20.35 7.42
C ARG A 165 4.81 -20.81 6.96
N SER A 166 5.39 -20.15 5.95
CA SER A 166 6.74 -20.44 5.45
C SER A 166 7.81 -19.50 6.02
N TRP A 167 7.54 -18.79 7.12
CA TRP A 167 8.49 -17.83 7.68
C TRP A 167 9.73 -18.54 8.24
N VAL A 168 10.91 -18.15 7.77
CA VAL A 168 12.19 -18.75 8.14
C VAL A 168 13.14 -17.80 8.87
N GLU A 169 12.82 -16.51 8.89
CA GLU A 169 13.60 -15.49 9.60
C GLU A 169 13.24 -15.46 11.08
N GLU A 170 13.93 -14.64 11.86
CA GLU A 170 13.55 -14.39 13.25
C GLU A 170 12.07 -13.96 13.31
N PRO A 171 11.25 -14.57 14.18
CA PRO A 171 9.85 -14.19 14.30
C PRO A 171 9.69 -12.70 14.64
N PRO A 172 8.76 -11.99 14.00
CA PRO A 172 8.46 -10.62 14.37
C PRO A 172 7.93 -10.59 15.81
N GLN A 173 8.30 -9.54 16.55
CA GLN A 173 7.83 -9.38 17.94
C GLN A 173 6.34 -9.00 18.00
N VAL A 174 5.83 -8.37 16.94
CA VAL A 174 4.42 -8.00 16.80
C VAL A 174 3.93 -8.32 15.39
N ILE A 175 2.73 -8.89 15.28
CA ILE A 175 2.00 -8.99 14.01
C ILE A 175 0.84 -7.99 14.06
N TYR A 176 0.82 -7.05 13.12
CA TYR A 176 -0.23 -6.07 12.93
C TYR A 176 -1.17 -6.51 11.81
N LEU A 177 -2.48 -6.36 12.04
CA LEU A 177 -3.55 -6.75 11.12
C LEU A 177 -4.59 -5.64 11.09
N ASP A 178 -4.90 -5.17 9.88
CA ASP A 178 -5.99 -4.26 9.53
C ASP A 178 -6.58 -4.69 8.18
N PRO A 179 -7.24 -5.86 8.12
CA PRO A 179 -7.84 -6.34 6.88
C PRO A 179 -9.00 -5.43 6.48
N MET A 180 -9.30 -5.39 5.18
CA MET A 180 -10.48 -4.71 4.70
C MET A 180 -11.73 -5.53 5.03
N PHE A 181 -12.31 -5.22 6.19
CA PHE A 181 -13.55 -5.85 6.67
C PHE A 181 -14.74 -5.52 5.75
N PRO A 182 -15.68 -6.48 5.58
CA PRO A 182 -16.94 -6.22 4.91
C PRO A 182 -17.67 -5.05 5.57
N HIS A 183 -17.97 -3.99 4.80
CA HIS A 183 -18.76 -2.89 5.36
C HIS A 183 -20.15 -3.38 5.79
N ARG A 184 -20.46 -3.17 7.06
CA ARG A 184 -21.85 -3.06 7.53
C ARG A 184 -22.27 -1.60 7.35
N GLU A 185 -23.52 -1.40 6.95
CA GLU A 185 -24.04 -0.09 6.58
C GLU A 185 -23.84 1.02 7.62
N LYS A 186 -23.58 2.22 7.07
CA LYS A 186 -23.74 3.60 7.58
C LYS A 186 -22.55 4.24 8.32
N THR A 187 -22.18 5.39 7.76
CA THR A 187 -21.40 6.50 8.34
C THR A 187 -19.87 6.35 8.41
N ALA A 188 -19.22 6.35 7.25
CA ALA A 188 -18.00 7.14 7.06
C ALA A 188 -18.00 7.65 5.63
N LEU A 189 -17.67 8.93 5.42
CA LEU A 189 -17.21 9.40 4.12
C LEU A 189 -15.97 8.58 3.78
N VAL A 190 -16.18 7.53 2.99
CA VAL A 190 -15.13 6.58 2.60
C VAL A 190 -14.04 7.41 1.92
N LYS A 191 -12.86 7.48 2.54
CA LYS A 191 -11.72 8.26 2.04
C LYS A 191 -11.50 7.91 0.57
N LYS A 192 -11.13 8.89 -0.26
CA LYS A 192 -10.89 8.77 -1.71
C LYS A 192 -10.26 7.43 -2.14
N GLU A 193 -9.23 7.00 -1.42
CA GLU A 193 -8.51 5.74 -1.62
C GLU A 193 -9.40 4.50 -1.49
N MET A 194 -10.22 4.44 -0.43
CA MET A 194 -11.11 3.32 -0.18
C MET A 194 -12.23 3.23 -1.22
N ARG A 195 -12.66 4.35 -1.83
CA ARG A 195 -13.60 4.32 -2.97
C ARG A 195 -12.95 3.71 -4.21
N LEU A 196 -11.65 3.93 -4.39
CA LEU A 196 -10.90 3.52 -5.58
C LEU A 196 -10.39 2.08 -5.48
N PHE A 197 -9.97 1.62 -4.30
CA PHE A 197 -9.46 0.25 -4.11
C PHE A 197 -10.54 -0.80 -3.94
N ARG A 198 -11.71 -0.44 -3.41
CA ARG A 198 -12.74 -1.44 -3.10
C ARG A 198 -13.21 -2.27 -4.30
N PRO A 199 -13.42 -1.70 -5.49
CA PRO A 199 -13.72 -2.49 -6.69
C PRO A 199 -12.60 -3.44 -7.10
N LEU A 200 -11.35 -3.17 -6.71
CA LEU A 200 -10.17 -3.97 -7.08
C LEU A 200 -9.86 -5.08 -6.10
N VAL A 201 -10.02 -4.81 -4.80
CA VAL A 201 -9.61 -5.72 -3.73
C VAL A 201 -10.76 -6.60 -3.24
N GLY A 202 -12.00 -6.10 -3.27
CA GLY A 202 -13.13 -6.76 -2.62
C GLY A 202 -13.04 -6.70 -1.09
N ASP A 203 -13.80 -7.56 -0.39
CA ASP A 203 -13.68 -7.71 1.06
C ASP A 203 -12.74 -8.90 1.38
N ASP A 204 -11.98 -8.83 2.47
CA ASP A 204 -11.09 -9.92 2.90
C ASP A 204 -11.90 -11.06 3.56
N MET A 205 -12.51 -11.93 2.73
CA MET A 205 -13.43 -12.99 3.17
C MET A 205 -12.79 -14.11 3.99
N ASP A 206 -11.46 -14.21 3.96
CA ASP A 206 -10.63 -15.13 4.73
C ASP A 206 -10.18 -14.53 6.08
N ALA A 207 -10.50 -13.26 6.35
CA ALA A 207 -10.40 -12.69 7.67
C ALA A 207 -11.62 -13.13 8.52
N PRO A 208 -11.41 -13.67 9.75
CA PRO A 208 -12.53 -13.98 10.64
C PRO A 208 -13.26 -12.68 11.03
N ALA A 209 -14.59 -12.74 11.05
CA ALA A 209 -15.47 -11.62 11.41
C ALA A 209 -15.42 -11.27 12.91
#